data_AF-A0A6A3H8U7-F1
#
_entry.id   AF-A0A6A3H8U7-F1
#
_cell.length_a   1.000
_cell.length_b   1.000
_cell.length_c   1.000
_cell.angle_alpha   90.00
_cell.angle_beta   90.00
_cell.angle_gamma   90.00
#
_symmetry.space_group_name_H-M   'P 1'
#
loop_
_entity.id
_entity.type
_entity.pdbx_description
1 polymer ?
#
loop_
_entity_poly.entity_id
_entity_poly.type
_entity_poly.pdbx_seq_one_letter_code
_entity_poly.pdbx_strand_id
1 'polypeptide(L)'
;MVGKPRHDAEATKLTKKSMKSSAKVVTREQRIGGPATSNETAAPQQPSLTPYERMRQLLAQREPVAGPVVVDTAEGLKLHVQGSECDCKACIRMKLLWISGHKYKDWKLARLHLVDANAPESLEEMLKVFRDRYESNRQEIDSLLVTATVWNVESDSELLPTPGCVVQISDYTNLQLYGDTQCQLTTRLSQINWEGKAL
;
A
#
# COMPACT_ATOMS: atom_id res chain seq x y z
N MET A 1 25.16 54.83 -20.10
CA MET A 1 24.85 54.02 -21.31
C MET A 1 23.63 53.18 -20.96
N VAL A 2 22.41 53.43 -21.45
CA VAL A 2 21.93 53.30 -22.86
C VAL A 2 22.36 51.95 -23.42
N GLY A 3 21.53 50.99 -23.86
CA GLY A 3 20.08 50.90 -24.04
C GLY A 3 19.71 49.44 -24.44
N LYS A 4 18.43 49.10 -24.19
CA LYS A 4 17.59 47.94 -24.60
C LYS A 4 17.63 47.57 -26.10
N PRO A 5 16.87 46.57 -26.66
CA PRO A 5 16.13 45.41 -26.07
C PRO A 5 16.03 44.08 -26.92
N ARG A 6 15.38 43.06 -26.33
CA ARG A 6 14.36 42.07 -26.84
C ARG A 6 14.66 41.09 -27.98
N HIS A 7 14.26 39.82 -27.77
CA HIS A 7 13.22 39.16 -28.60
C HIS A 7 12.51 38.02 -27.83
N ASP A 8 11.23 38.27 -27.49
CA ASP A 8 10.20 37.27 -27.24
C ASP A 8 9.62 36.81 -28.59
N ALA A 9 9.17 35.56 -28.67
CA ALA A 9 8.26 35.11 -29.73
C ALA A 9 7.26 34.10 -29.15
N GLU A 10 6.00 34.51 -29.10
CA GLU A 10 4.83 33.68 -28.80
C GLU A 10 4.00 33.46 -30.09
N ALA A 11 3.32 32.32 -30.10
CA ALA A 11 2.06 32.00 -30.78
C ALA A 11 2.04 31.69 -32.29
N THR A 12 1.60 30.47 -32.61
CA THR A 12 0.50 30.32 -33.58
C THR A 12 -0.49 29.26 -33.12
N LYS A 13 -1.73 29.72 -32.97
CA LYS A 13 -2.95 28.99 -32.65
C LYS A 13 -3.37 28.09 -33.82
N LEU A 14 -3.87 26.90 -33.53
CA LEU A 14 -4.75 26.15 -34.44
C LEU A 14 -6.10 25.92 -33.75
N THR A 15 -7.13 26.48 -34.37
CA THR A 15 -8.52 26.53 -33.92
C THR A 15 -9.34 25.33 -34.36
N LYS A 16 -10.07 24.75 -33.39
CA LYS A 16 -11.45 24.24 -33.40
C LYS A 16 -11.98 23.56 -34.69
N LYS A 17 -12.48 22.33 -34.53
CA LYS A 17 -13.90 22.03 -34.75
C LYS A 17 -14.35 20.73 -34.07
N SER A 18 -15.31 20.90 -33.16
CA SER A 18 -16.21 19.87 -32.65
C SER A 18 -17.11 19.39 -33.80
N MET A 19 -17.23 18.08 -33.99
CA MET A 19 -18.29 17.48 -34.79
C MET A 19 -19.10 16.53 -33.90
N LYS A 20 -20.28 17.01 -33.53
CA LYS A 20 -21.42 16.18 -33.13
C LYS A 20 -21.75 15.25 -34.30
N SER A 21 -21.88 13.95 -34.06
CA SER A 21 -22.64 13.07 -34.94
C SER A 21 -23.79 12.47 -34.15
N SER A 22 -24.97 12.98 -34.47
CA SER A 22 -26.27 12.61 -33.93
C SER A 22 -26.66 11.18 -34.31
N ALA A 23 -27.39 10.53 -33.42
CA ALA A 23 -28.09 9.28 -33.67
C ALA A 23 -28.97 9.36 -34.92
N LYS A 24 -28.91 8.35 -35.79
CA LYS A 24 -29.95 8.07 -36.78
C LYS A 24 -30.64 6.77 -36.39
N VAL A 25 -31.78 6.94 -35.72
CA VAL A 25 -32.89 5.98 -35.72
C VAL A 25 -33.33 5.84 -37.17
N VAL A 26 -33.22 4.64 -37.74
CA VAL A 26 -33.90 4.28 -38.98
C VAL A 26 -35.04 3.35 -38.60
N THR A 27 -36.20 3.95 -38.43
CA THR A 27 -37.48 3.24 -38.49
C THR A 27 -37.79 3.03 -39.97
N ARG A 28 -37.98 1.77 -40.41
CA ARG A 28 -38.74 1.51 -41.63
C ARG A 28 -39.53 0.21 -41.55
N GLU A 29 -40.80 0.41 -41.23
CA GLU A 29 -42.04 -0.27 -41.62
C GLU A 29 -41.99 -1.65 -42.31
N GLN A 30 -42.47 -2.62 -41.55
CA GLN A 30 -43.47 -3.65 -41.88
C GLN A 30 -44.01 -3.68 -43.32
N ARG A 31 -43.79 -4.81 -44.01
CA ARG A 31 -44.70 -5.33 -45.05
C ARG A 31 -45.02 -6.80 -44.77
N ILE A 32 -46.30 -7.10 -44.93
CA ILE A 32 -47.00 -8.35 -44.64
C ILE A 32 -46.92 -9.30 -45.86
N GLY A 33 -46.71 -10.60 -45.63
CA GLY A 33 -47.43 -11.66 -46.38
C GLY A 33 -46.66 -12.75 -47.14
N GLY A 34 -46.33 -13.86 -46.45
CA GLY A 34 -46.46 -15.28 -46.91
C GLY A 34 -45.37 -15.93 -47.82
N PRO A 35 -45.34 -17.28 -47.95
CA PRO A 35 -45.29 -18.31 -46.89
C PRO A 35 -44.14 -19.35 -47.07
N ALA A 36 -43.85 -20.05 -45.96
CA ALA A 36 -43.24 -21.38 -45.82
C ALA A 36 -41.84 -21.69 -46.40
N THR A 37 -40.87 -21.94 -45.53
CA THR A 37 -40.26 -23.28 -45.36
C THR A 37 -39.41 -23.33 -44.09
N SER A 38 -39.34 -24.53 -43.55
CA SER A 38 -39.12 -24.89 -42.16
C SER A 38 -37.67 -25.25 -41.81
N ASN A 39 -37.41 -25.25 -40.50
CA ASN A 39 -36.33 -25.91 -39.76
C ASN A 39 -35.02 -25.13 -39.56
N GLU A 40 -34.97 -24.34 -38.49
CA GLU A 40 -33.77 -24.26 -37.66
C GLU A 40 -34.14 -24.55 -36.21
N THR A 41 -33.64 -25.67 -35.70
CA THR A 41 -33.64 -26.02 -34.29
C THR A 41 -32.88 -24.93 -33.55
N ALA A 42 -33.59 -23.96 -32.94
CA ALA A 42 -32.98 -22.98 -32.06
C ALA A 42 -32.41 -23.72 -30.85
N ALA A 43 -31.08 -23.89 -30.83
CA ALA A 43 -30.37 -24.29 -29.62
C ALA A 43 -30.80 -23.33 -28.49
N PRO A 44 -31.07 -23.82 -27.26
CA PRO A 44 -31.36 -22.93 -26.15
C PRO A 44 -30.20 -21.96 -26.00
N GLN A 45 -30.45 -20.67 -26.25
CA GLN A 45 -29.50 -19.62 -25.89
C GLN A 45 -29.37 -19.71 -24.37
N GLN A 46 -28.28 -20.31 -23.90
CA GLN A 46 -27.97 -20.35 -22.48
C GLN A 46 -28.05 -18.91 -21.97
N PRO A 47 -28.83 -18.64 -20.90
CA PRO A 47 -28.93 -17.30 -20.36
C PRO A 47 -27.51 -16.84 -20.03
N SER A 48 -27.08 -15.77 -20.69
CA SER A 48 -25.76 -15.20 -20.47
C SER A 48 -25.68 -14.84 -18.99
N LEU A 49 -24.80 -15.51 -18.25
CA LEU A 49 -24.59 -15.28 -16.83
C LEU A 49 -24.47 -13.78 -16.56
N THR A 50 -25.15 -13.33 -15.51
CA THR A 50 -25.03 -11.94 -15.06
C THR A 50 -23.56 -11.65 -14.72
N PRO A 51 -23.11 -10.38 -14.80
CA PRO A 51 -21.75 -10.02 -14.36
C PRO A 51 -21.41 -10.53 -12.95
N TYR A 52 -22.41 -10.55 -12.05
CA TYR A 52 -22.27 -11.07 -10.70
C TYR A 52 -21.99 -12.58 -10.67
N GLU A 53 -22.76 -13.39 -11.40
CA GLU A 53 -22.56 -14.85 -11.44
C GLU A 53 -21.25 -15.23 -12.13
N ARG A 54 -20.88 -14.51 -13.20
CA ARG A 54 -19.56 -14.66 -13.84
C ARG A 54 -18.44 -14.38 -12.86
N MET A 55 -18.54 -13.29 -12.08
CA MET A 55 -17.53 -12.97 -11.07
C MET A 55 -17.49 -14.01 -9.95
N ARG A 56 -18.64 -14.49 -9.47
CA ARG A 56 -18.72 -15.54 -8.44
C ARG A 56 -18.04 -16.83 -8.92
N GLN A 57 -18.26 -17.24 -10.17
CA GLN A 57 -17.60 -18.41 -10.75
C GLN A 57 -16.09 -18.21 -10.91
N LEU A 58 -15.63 -17.03 -11.34
CA LEU A 58 -14.21 -16.72 -11.44
C LEU A 58 -13.52 -16.75 -10.07
N LEU A 59 -14.18 -16.26 -9.02
CA LEU A 59 -13.65 -16.31 -7.65
C LEU A 59 -13.63 -17.72 -7.09
N ALA A 60 -14.64 -18.54 -7.39
CA ALA A 60 -14.70 -19.95 -6.97
C ALA A 60 -13.67 -20.85 -7.67
N GLN A 61 -13.17 -20.44 -8.85
CA GLN A 61 -12.15 -21.15 -9.62
C GLN A 61 -10.72 -20.68 -9.31
N ARG A 62 -10.55 -19.63 -8.50
CA ARG A 62 -9.23 -19.22 -8.03
C ARG A 62 -8.82 -20.10 -6.87
N GLU A 63 -7.69 -20.78 -7.02
CA GLU A 63 -6.99 -21.38 -5.89
C GLU A 63 -6.82 -20.32 -4.79
N PRO A 64 -6.96 -20.69 -3.50
CA PRO A 64 -6.67 -19.79 -2.41
C PRO A 64 -5.24 -19.27 -2.59
N VAL A 65 -5.09 -17.99 -2.90
CA VAL A 65 -3.77 -17.36 -2.90
C VAL A 65 -3.27 -17.48 -1.47
N ALA A 66 -2.19 -18.24 -1.28
CA ALA A 66 -1.52 -18.33 0.01
C ALA A 66 -1.30 -16.90 0.50
N GLY A 67 -1.77 -16.60 1.71
CA GLY A 67 -1.66 -15.27 2.29
C GLY A 67 -0.19 -14.80 2.32
N PRO A 68 0.06 -13.49 2.42
CA PRO A 68 1.41 -12.98 2.55
C PRO A 68 2.11 -13.63 3.75
N VAL A 69 3.39 -13.97 3.60
CA VAL A 69 4.21 -14.47 4.70
C VAL A 69 4.19 -13.44 5.81
N VAL A 70 3.73 -13.82 7.00
CA VAL A 70 3.73 -12.94 8.17
C VAL A 70 5.04 -13.13 8.92
N VAL A 71 5.76 -12.04 9.13
CA VAL A 71 6.99 -12.01 9.93
C VAL A 71 6.73 -11.26 11.22
N ASP A 72 6.96 -11.93 12.34
CA ASP A 72 6.60 -11.43 13.67
C ASP A 72 7.76 -11.21 14.64
N THR A 73 8.99 -11.43 14.18
CA THR A 73 10.23 -11.21 14.92
C THR A 73 11.21 -10.33 14.15
N ALA A 74 11.98 -9.52 14.85
CA ALA A 74 13.01 -8.66 14.27
C ALA A 74 14.06 -9.50 13.53
N GLU A 75 14.52 -10.59 14.15
CA GLU A 75 15.48 -11.51 13.52
C GLU A 75 14.89 -12.22 12.29
N GLY A 76 13.62 -12.64 12.36
CA GLY A 76 12.93 -13.22 11.22
C GLY A 76 12.88 -12.26 10.02
N LEU A 77 12.69 -10.96 10.28
CA LEU A 77 12.67 -9.95 9.22
C LEU A 77 14.05 -9.71 8.63
N LYS A 78 15.11 -9.71 9.45
CA LYS A 78 16.48 -9.61 8.94
C LYS A 78 16.85 -10.80 8.06
N LEU A 79 16.53 -12.02 8.51
CA LEU A 79 16.74 -13.23 7.71
C LEU A 79 15.96 -13.19 6.40
N HIS A 80 14.73 -12.66 6.43
CA HIS A 80 13.96 -12.44 5.21
C HIS A 80 14.67 -11.49 4.25
N VAL A 81 15.21 -10.37 4.72
CA VAL A 81 15.98 -9.42 3.88
C VAL A 81 17.25 -10.06 3.31
N GLN A 82 17.96 -10.88 4.10
CA GLN A 82 19.21 -11.52 3.68
C GLN A 82 18.99 -12.70 2.71
N GLY A 83 17.90 -13.46 2.89
CA GLY A 83 17.58 -14.65 2.09
C GLY A 83 16.60 -14.40 0.93
N SER A 84 16.08 -13.18 0.78
CA SER A 84 15.09 -12.85 -0.24
C SER A 84 15.71 -12.73 -1.64
N GLU A 85 15.70 -13.84 -2.40
CA GLU A 85 15.73 -13.80 -3.88
C GLU A 85 14.31 -13.67 -4.49
N CYS A 86 13.25 -13.75 -3.67
CA CYS A 86 11.83 -13.68 -4.05
C CYS A 86 11.30 -12.24 -3.92
N ASP A 87 10.57 -11.73 -4.92
CA ASP A 87 9.86 -10.42 -4.85
C ASP A 87 8.67 -10.39 -3.88
N CYS A 88 8.59 -11.38 -3.00
CA CYS A 88 7.42 -11.74 -2.21
C CYS A 88 7.44 -10.93 -0.91
N LYS A 89 6.79 -9.76 -0.91
CA LYS A 89 6.74 -8.89 0.28
C LYS A 89 6.10 -9.61 1.46
N ALA A 90 6.86 -9.74 2.55
CA ALA A 90 6.33 -10.18 3.84
C ALA A 90 5.39 -9.12 4.43
N CYS A 91 4.32 -9.56 5.11
CA CYS A 91 3.54 -8.71 6.00
C CYS A 91 4.23 -8.67 7.36
N ILE A 92 4.58 -7.49 7.84
CA ILE A 92 5.30 -7.34 9.12
C ILE A 92 4.27 -7.18 10.22
N ARG A 93 4.33 -8.00 11.27
CA ARG A 93 3.47 -7.89 12.46
C ARG A 93 4.36 -7.72 13.68
N MET A 94 4.40 -6.56 14.33
CA MET A 94 5.35 -6.31 15.43
C MET A 94 4.74 -5.44 16.53
N LYS A 95 5.29 -5.50 17.73
CA LYS A 95 4.84 -4.67 18.87
C LYS A 95 5.54 -3.32 18.82
N LEU A 96 4.76 -2.24 18.89
CA LEU A 96 5.30 -0.89 18.94
C LEU A 96 5.82 -0.57 20.34
N LEU A 97 7.09 -0.20 20.47
CA LEU A 97 7.65 0.27 21.73
C LEU A 97 7.53 1.78 21.87
N TRP A 98 8.02 2.54 20.89
CA TRP A 98 7.89 3.99 20.88
C TRP A 98 7.93 4.61 19.50
N ILE A 99 7.56 5.89 19.47
CA ILE A 99 7.68 6.74 18.30
C ILE A 99 8.67 7.85 18.61
N SER A 100 9.64 8.07 17.72
CA SER A 100 10.49 9.25 17.75
C SER A 100 10.21 10.16 16.56
N GLY A 101 10.17 11.47 16.81
CA GLY A 101 9.99 12.49 15.80
C GLY A 101 11.32 12.90 15.19
N HIS A 102 11.36 13.00 13.87
CA HIS A 102 12.53 13.44 13.11
C HIS A 102 12.11 14.52 12.12
N LYS A 103 13.04 15.43 11.80
CA LYS A 103 12.87 16.42 10.74
C LYS A 103 13.90 16.17 9.67
N TYR A 104 13.45 16.06 8.43
CA TYR A 104 14.31 16.01 7.26
C TYR A 104 13.93 17.15 6.32
N LYS A 105 14.75 18.21 6.31
CA LYS A 105 14.38 19.51 5.70
C LYS A 105 13.06 19.99 6.31
N ASP A 106 12.09 20.36 5.48
CA ASP A 106 10.75 20.78 5.89
C ASP A 106 9.81 19.60 6.19
N TRP A 107 10.25 18.36 5.93
CA TRP A 107 9.42 17.17 6.13
C TRP A 107 9.56 16.65 7.55
N LYS A 108 8.42 16.29 8.13
CA LYS A 108 8.35 15.65 9.42
C LYS A 108 8.14 14.16 9.25
N LEU A 109 8.88 13.40 10.05
CA LEU A 109 8.98 11.96 9.98
C LEU A 109 8.71 11.39 11.37
N ALA A 110 7.85 10.39 11.44
CA ALA A 110 7.71 9.56 12.62
C ALA A 110 8.49 8.26 12.40
N ARG A 111 9.35 7.89 13.36
CA ARG A 111 10.01 6.58 13.38
C ARG A 111 9.37 5.73 14.45
N LEU A 112 8.82 4.59 14.03
CA LEU A 112 8.27 3.57 14.90
C LEU A 112 9.39 2.60 15.23
N HIS A 113 9.61 2.36 16.52
CA HIS A 113 10.57 1.41 17.05
C HIS A 113 9.82 0.15 17.46
N LEU A 114 10.06 -0.93 16.73
CA LEU A 114 9.26 -2.14 16.78
C LEU A 114 10.10 -3.30 17.33
N VAL A 115 9.47 -4.11 18.18
CA VAL A 115 10.02 -5.36 18.71
C VAL A 115 9.12 -6.52 18.31
N ASP A 116 9.58 -7.74 18.56
CA ASP A 116 8.83 -8.98 18.35
C ASP A 116 7.39 -8.87 18.87
N ALA A 117 6.43 -9.30 18.04
CA ALA A 117 5.02 -9.12 18.32
C ALA A 117 4.57 -9.76 19.64
N ASN A 118 5.16 -10.92 19.94
CA ASN A 118 4.78 -11.76 21.07
C ASN A 118 5.79 -11.67 22.23
N ALA A 119 6.63 -10.63 22.27
CA ALA A 119 7.57 -10.40 23.38
C ALA A 119 6.82 -10.48 24.73
N PRO A 120 7.24 -11.35 25.68
CA PRO A 120 6.52 -11.60 26.92
C PRO A 120 6.65 -10.46 27.95
N GLU A 121 7.68 -9.62 27.81
CA GLU A 121 7.96 -8.52 28.73
C GLU A 121 6.88 -7.43 28.66
N SER A 122 6.71 -6.71 29.77
CA SER A 122 5.81 -5.57 29.81
C SER A 122 6.37 -4.40 28.99
N LEU A 123 5.47 -3.53 28.48
CA LEU A 123 5.90 -2.33 27.74
C LEU A 123 6.82 -1.44 28.59
N GLU A 124 6.53 -1.31 29.90
CA GLU A 124 7.34 -0.47 30.80
C GLU A 124 8.77 -1.00 30.94
N GLU A 125 8.96 -2.32 31.11
CA GLU A 125 10.28 -2.94 31.19
C GLU A 125 11.06 -2.77 29.88
N MET A 126 10.41 -3.00 28.74
CA MET A 126 11.03 -2.83 27.43
C MET A 126 11.44 -1.38 27.19
N LEU A 127 10.63 -0.40 27.60
CA LEU A 127 10.96 1.02 27.49
C LEU A 127 12.17 1.41 28.34
N LYS A 128 12.30 0.89 29.56
CA LYS A 128 13.47 1.11 30.42
C LYS A 128 14.76 0.57 29.80
N VAL A 129 14.68 -0.55 29.08
CA VAL A 129 15.85 -1.17 28.43
C VAL A 129 16.19 -0.46 27.13
N PHE A 130 15.20 -0.24 26.25
CA PHE A 130 15.45 0.25 24.90
C PHE A 130 15.35 1.76 24.76
N ARG A 131 14.33 2.41 25.33
CA ARG A 131 14.13 3.85 25.12
C ARG A 131 15.04 4.68 26.03
N ASP A 132 15.08 4.36 27.33
CA ASP A 132 15.84 5.18 28.29
C ASP A 132 17.35 5.14 28.04
N ARG A 133 17.84 4.06 27.40
CA ARG A 133 19.24 3.86 27.03
C ARG A 133 19.54 4.19 25.57
N TYR A 134 18.55 4.66 24.81
CA TYR A 134 18.63 4.78 23.36
C TYR A 134 19.79 5.66 22.89
N GLU A 135 19.88 6.89 23.40
CA GLU A 135 20.87 7.86 22.94
C GLU A 135 22.32 7.39 23.14
N SER A 136 22.58 6.65 24.21
CA SER A 136 23.92 6.13 24.51
C SER A 136 24.27 4.83 23.78
N ASN A 137 23.28 4.07 23.30
CA ASN A 137 23.46 2.72 22.75
C ASN A 137 22.73 2.54 21.41
N ARG A 138 22.54 3.64 20.66
CA ARG A 138 21.65 3.71 19.49
C ARG A 138 21.94 2.63 18.46
N GLN A 139 23.21 2.34 18.18
CA GLN A 139 23.59 1.33 17.19
C GLN A 139 23.20 -0.09 17.61
N GLU A 140 23.48 -0.44 18.87
CA GLU A 140 23.16 -1.76 19.43
C GLU A 140 21.64 -1.93 19.53
N ILE A 141 20.92 -0.91 19.99
CA ILE A 141 19.46 -0.98 20.10
C ILE A 141 18.79 -1.02 18.73
N ASP A 142 19.19 -0.16 17.78
CA ASP A 142 18.67 -0.20 16.40
C ASP A 142 19.00 -1.53 15.71
N SER A 143 20.04 -2.26 16.16
CA SER A 143 20.35 -3.60 15.67
C SER A 143 19.40 -4.68 16.20
N LEU A 144 18.77 -4.49 17.36
CA LEU A 144 17.84 -5.45 17.96
C LEU A 144 16.38 -5.18 17.58
N LEU A 145 16.08 -3.99 17.08
CA LEU A 145 14.73 -3.54 16.74
C LEU A 145 14.54 -3.43 15.23
N VAL A 146 13.28 -3.29 14.82
CA VAL A 146 12.92 -2.86 13.47
C VAL A 146 12.48 -1.40 13.53
N THR A 147 13.06 -0.57 12.66
CA THR A 147 12.69 0.85 12.55
C THR A 147 11.86 1.10 11.30
N ALA A 148 10.59 1.48 11.47
CA ALA A 148 9.72 1.89 10.37
C ALA A 148 9.60 3.41 10.32
N THR A 149 10.00 4.03 9.21
CA THR A 149 9.83 5.48 8.98
C THR A 149 8.52 5.75 8.26
N VAL A 150 7.68 6.61 8.86
CA VAL A 150 6.44 7.11 8.28
C VAL A 150 6.62 8.57 7.87
N TRP A 151 6.39 8.84 6.58
CA TRP A 151 6.55 10.18 6.01
C TRP A 151 5.33 11.07 6.26
N ASN A 152 5.59 12.36 6.44
CA ASN A 152 4.56 13.41 6.52
C ASN A 152 3.56 13.19 7.67
N VAL A 153 4.07 12.68 8.80
CA VAL A 153 3.30 12.47 10.02
C VAL A 153 4.14 12.95 11.21
N GLU A 154 3.50 13.69 12.10
CA GLU A 154 4.08 14.09 13.38
C GLU A 154 4.16 12.89 14.31
N SER A 155 5.21 12.80 15.13
CA SER A 155 5.34 11.71 16.11
C SER A 155 4.26 11.71 17.21
N ASP A 156 3.59 12.84 17.44
CA ASP A 156 2.51 13.01 18.42
C ASP A 156 1.11 12.98 17.78
N SER A 157 1.01 12.62 16.49
CA SER A 157 -0.27 12.48 15.79
C SER A 157 -1.15 11.42 16.44
N GLU A 158 -2.40 11.76 16.74
CA GLU A 158 -3.43 10.83 17.24
C GLU A 158 -3.76 9.71 16.25
N LEU A 159 -3.37 9.87 14.98
CA LEU A 159 -3.57 8.85 13.95
C LEU A 159 -2.52 7.73 14.03
N LEU A 160 -1.45 7.90 14.81
CA LEU A 160 -0.43 6.86 14.99
C LEU A 160 -0.87 5.83 16.04
N PRO A 161 -0.44 4.56 15.89
CA PRO A 161 -0.63 3.56 16.91
C PRO A 161 -0.01 3.98 18.25
N THR A 162 -0.68 3.64 19.35
CA THR A 162 -0.15 3.87 20.70
C THR A 162 0.95 2.85 21.01
N PRO A 163 2.02 3.24 21.73
CA PRO A 163 2.96 2.28 22.32
C PRO A 163 2.26 1.10 23.00
N GLY A 164 2.74 -0.11 22.74
CA GLY A 164 2.16 -1.38 23.20
C GLY A 164 1.24 -2.06 22.19
N CYS A 165 0.69 -1.33 21.21
CA CYS A 165 -0.11 -1.94 20.14
C CYS A 165 0.74 -2.88 19.27
N VAL A 166 0.11 -3.92 18.75
CA VAL A 166 0.70 -4.75 17.70
C VAL A 166 0.32 -4.15 16.36
N VAL A 167 1.32 -3.66 15.63
CA VAL A 167 1.17 -3.07 14.30
C VAL A 167 1.32 -4.15 13.23
N GLN A 168 0.57 -4.03 12.15
CA GLN A 168 0.67 -4.79 10.93
C GLN A 168 1.00 -3.85 9.78
N ILE A 169 2.09 -4.09 9.06
CA ILE A 169 2.54 -3.31 7.91
C ILE A 169 2.54 -4.21 6.70
N SER A 170 1.57 -3.99 5.81
CA SER A 170 1.36 -4.83 4.62
C SER A 170 2.05 -4.30 3.36
N ASP A 171 2.43 -3.02 3.37
CA ASP A 171 3.19 -2.43 2.27
C ASP A 171 4.23 -1.44 2.79
N TYR A 172 5.39 -1.46 2.13
CA TYR A 172 6.56 -0.67 2.46
C TYR A 172 7.53 -0.63 1.28
N THR A 173 8.49 0.27 1.42
CA THR A 173 9.61 0.51 0.49
C THR A 173 10.90 0.59 1.27
N ASN A 174 12.04 0.42 0.59
CA ASN A 174 13.38 0.55 1.20
C ASN A 174 13.56 -0.32 2.45
N LEU A 175 12.97 -1.52 2.48
CA LEU A 175 13.29 -2.50 3.50
C LEU A 175 14.72 -3.00 3.24
N GLN A 176 15.63 -2.71 4.15
CA GLN A 176 17.04 -3.06 4.02
C GLN A 176 17.73 -3.14 5.39
N LEU A 177 18.94 -3.71 5.41
CA LEU A 177 19.84 -3.66 6.56
C LEU A 177 20.79 -2.49 6.40
N TYR A 178 20.76 -1.54 7.34
CA TYR A 178 21.75 -0.47 7.43
C TYR A 178 22.92 -0.92 8.30
N GLY A 179 24.15 -0.78 7.76
CA GLY A 179 25.36 -1.28 8.43
C GLY A 179 25.26 -2.78 8.75
N ASP A 180 24.64 -3.55 7.85
CA ASP A 180 24.44 -5.01 7.90
C ASP A 180 23.68 -5.56 9.12
N THR A 181 23.17 -4.69 9.99
CA THR A 181 22.62 -5.09 11.30
C THR A 181 21.27 -4.45 11.61
N GLN A 182 21.07 -3.19 11.21
CA GLN A 182 19.87 -2.43 11.58
C GLN A 182 18.78 -2.59 10.52
N CYS A 183 17.67 -3.21 10.89
CA CYS A 183 16.56 -3.42 9.97
C CYS A 183 15.69 -2.16 9.88
N GLN A 184 15.66 -1.53 8.71
CA GLN A 184 14.92 -0.29 8.50
C GLN A 184 14.02 -0.41 7.28
N LEU A 185 12.85 0.22 7.35
CA LEU A 185 11.90 0.32 6.24
C LEU A 185 11.20 1.66 6.22
N THR A 186 10.60 1.97 5.08
CA THR A 186 9.74 3.14 4.88
C THR A 186 8.32 2.71 4.56
N THR A 187 7.34 3.27 5.25
CA THR A 187 5.92 3.01 4.97
C THR A 187 5.08 4.29 5.03
N ARG A 188 3.79 4.17 4.73
CA ARG A 188 2.79 5.25 4.83
C ARG A 188 1.78 4.87 5.89
N LEU A 189 1.21 5.87 6.55
CA LEU A 189 0.21 5.66 7.59
C LEU A 189 -0.97 4.78 7.13
N SER A 190 -1.43 4.94 5.89
CA SER A 190 -2.52 4.15 5.31
C SER A 190 -2.20 2.66 5.12
N GLN A 191 -0.95 2.25 5.27
CA GLN A 191 -0.48 0.87 5.12
C GLN A 191 -0.21 0.19 6.48
N ILE A 192 -0.46 0.90 7.58
CA ILE A 192 -0.30 0.41 8.94
C ILE A 192 -1.70 0.16 9.51
N ASN A 193 -1.94 -1.07 9.94
CA ASN A 193 -3.08 -1.43 10.78
C ASN A 193 -2.55 -1.79 12.17
N TRP A 194 -3.39 -1.74 13.21
CA TRP A 194 -2.95 -2.15 14.54
C TRP A 194 -4.08 -2.68 15.40
N GLU A 195 -3.71 -3.53 16.34
CA GLU A 195 -4.56 -4.14 17.35
C GLU A 195 -4.04 -3.78 18.75
N GLY A 196 -4.96 -3.59 19.69
CA GLY A 196 -4.67 -3.15 21.06
C GLY A 196 -5.22 -1.75 21.34
N LYS A 197 -5.78 -1.53 22.53
CA LYS A 197 -6.31 -0.23 22.96
C LYS A 197 -5.19 0.61 23.59
N ALA A 198 -5.26 1.92 23.38
CA ALA A 198 -4.67 2.89 24.29
C ALA A 198 -5.18 2.58 25.71
N LEU A 199 -4.25 2.25 26.62
CA LEU A 199 -4.53 2.17 28.05
C LEU A 199 -4.74 3.58 28.60
#